data_AF-A0A9J7LKM2-F1
#
_entry.id   AF-A0A9J7LKM2-F1
#
_cell.length_a   1.000
_cell.length_b   1.000
_cell.length_c   1.000
_cell.angle_alpha   90.00
_cell.angle_beta   90.00
_cell.angle_gamma   90.00
#
_symmetry.space_group_name_H-M   'P 1'
#
loop_
_entity.id
_entity.type
_entity.pdbx_description
1 polymer ?
#
loop_
_entity_poly.entity_id
_entity_poly.type
_entity_poly.pdbx_seq_one_letter_code
_entity_poly.pdbx_strand_id
1 'polypeptide(L)'
;MCKCMDVVNDVQAVSEPDIFTLVYTFKRATRDVLLTSTESEEIIMLLRCSVILLNFYFLQKNPQKTVICYKLRSEAVFVADLIQKAAPASKTIFMYRDLPGFYDSYLNLEFSGSYWRYLFETALRFDLFFRVPTTKIEYQSVRCAIEHSSMITCPVTHGIPFFYVALWILQMQKAFDLIQEDSTNFFHSCLTFNQLLEHKERIVLKVLEKLDVDVPSDFDGSKIREIFGVDSQKGSAMQSERRKGNKIRSSWVGSWERNLFSTVLGHFNGDVDEPDFIMPNTVTMTID
;
A
#
# COMPACT_ATOMS: atom_id res chain seq x y z
N MET A 1 6.97 -9.39 2.28
CA MET A 1 6.29 -9.97 1.11
C MET A 1 7.15 -9.91 -0.15
N CYS A 2 7.32 -8.76 -0.81
CA CYS A 2 8.17 -8.64 -2.02
C CYS A 2 9.55 -9.33 -1.89
N LYS A 3 10.33 -9.03 -0.84
CA LYS A 3 11.61 -9.70 -0.56
C LYS A 3 11.50 -11.21 -0.30
N CYS A 4 10.36 -11.67 0.23
CA CYS A 4 10.09 -13.09 0.44
C CYS A 4 9.77 -13.80 -0.89
N MET A 5 9.19 -13.09 -1.85
CA MET A 5 8.97 -13.65 -3.20
C MET A 5 10.29 -13.83 -3.94
N ASP A 6 11.24 -12.91 -3.76
CA ASP A 6 12.52 -12.92 -4.49
C ASP A 6 13.43 -14.12 -4.14
N VAL A 7 13.23 -14.73 -2.97
CA VAL A 7 13.98 -15.94 -2.55
C VAL A 7 13.42 -17.23 -3.16
N VAL A 8 12.25 -17.18 -3.81
CA VAL A 8 11.69 -18.30 -4.56
C VAL A 8 12.44 -18.40 -5.88
N ASN A 9 12.88 -19.62 -6.24
CA ASN A 9 13.83 -19.83 -7.32
C ASN A 9 13.37 -19.24 -8.65
N ASP A 10 12.09 -19.35 -9.00
CA ASP A 10 11.58 -18.95 -10.31
C ASP A 10 10.89 -17.58 -10.30
N VAL A 11 10.83 -16.93 -9.13
CA VAL A 11 10.20 -15.62 -8.96
C VAL A 11 11.25 -14.52 -8.91
N GLN A 12 11.03 -13.46 -9.68
CA GLN A 12 11.78 -12.22 -9.57
C GLN A 12 10.88 -11.12 -9.01
N ALA A 13 11.25 -10.58 -7.85
CA ALA A 13 10.48 -9.51 -7.22
C ALA A 13 11.07 -8.15 -7.56
N VAL A 14 10.23 -7.24 -8.05
CA VAL A 14 10.61 -5.90 -8.45
C VAL A 14 9.88 -4.91 -7.55
N SER A 15 10.65 -4.15 -6.77
CA SER A 15 10.10 -3.17 -5.83
C SER A 15 9.90 -1.82 -6.51
N GLU A 16 8.66 -1.34 -6.46
CA GLU A 16 8.22 0.02 -6.76
C GLU A 16 8.68 0.56 -8.14
N PRO A 17 8.34 -0.12 -9.25
CA PRO A 17 8.49 0.49 -10.57
C PRO A 17 7.60 1.74 -10.67
N ASP A 18 8.23 2.92 -10.81
CA ASP A 18 7.55 4.22 -10.67
C ASP A 18 6.43 4.46 -11.69
N ILE A 19 6.45 3.79 -12.85
CA ILE A 19 5.47 4.00 -13.93
C ILE A 19 4.01 3.87 -13.46
N PHE A 20 3.71 2.92 -12.57
CA PHE A 20 2.36 2.72 -12.06
C PHE A 20 1.90 3.85 -11.14
N THR A 21 2.81 4.38 -10.32
CA THR A 21 2.53 5.55 -9.46
C THR A 21 2.45 6.84 -10.28
N LEU A 22 3.23 6.96 -11.36
CA LEU A 22 3.17 8.10 -12.28
C LEU A 22 1.83 8.17 -13.02
N VAL A 23 1.24 7.03 -13.41
CA VAL A 23 -0.10 7.00 -14.02
C VAL A 23 -1.16 7.52 -13.05
N TYR A 24 -1.10 7.14 -11.78
CA TYR A 24 -1.98 7.72 -10.75
C TYR A 24 -1.79 9.25 -10.63
N THR A 25 -0.53 9.68 -10.57
CA THR A 25 -0.14 11.11 -10.48
C THR A 25 -0.68 11.88 -11.68
N PHE A 26 -0.55 11.34 -12.89
CA PHE A 26 -1.07 11.94 -14.12
C PHE A 26 -2.60 12.03 -14.12
N LYS A 27 -3.30 10.92 -13.83
CA LYS A 27 -4.77 10.86 -13.74
C LYS A 27 -5.34 11.92 -12.79
N ARG A 28 -4.60 12.26 -11.73
CA ARG A 28 -5.02 13.29 -10.76
C ARG A 28 -4.60 14.70 -11.15
N ALA A 29 -3.46 14.87 -11.82
CA ALA A 29 -3.03 16.16 -12.34
C ALA A 29 -4.01 16.73 -13.38
N THR A 30 -4.70 15.86 -14.12
CA THR A 30 -5.72 16.24 -15.13
C THR A 30 -7.08 16.66 -14.54
N ARG A 31 -7.18 16.82 -13.20
CA ARG A 31 -8.36 17.20 -12.41
C ARG A 31 -9.45 16.12 -12.37
N ASP A 32 -10.31 16.19 -11.35
CA ASP A 32 -11.35 15.23 -10.93
C ASP A 32 -12.48 14.96 -11.93
N VAL A 33 -12.19 15.02 -13.23
CA VAL A 33 -13.08 14.60 -14.31
C VAL A 33 -12.89 13.09 -14.48
N LEU A 34 -13.99 12.35 -14.52
CA LEU A 34 -13.97 10.95 -14.93
C LEU A 34 -13.22 10.86 -16.26
N LEU A 35 -12.21 10.00 -16.33
CA LEU A 35 -11.52 9.74 -17.60
C LEU A 35 -12.57 9.42 -18.66
N THR A 36 -12.46 10.07 -19.80
CA THR A 36 -13.22 9.64 -20.98
C THR A 36 -12.86 8.19 -21.31
N SER A 37 -13.73 7.50 -22.05
CA SER A 37 -13.45 6.13 -22.51
C SER A 37 -12.10 6.06 -23.24
N THR A 38 -11.82 7.05 -24.09
CA THR A 38 -10.59 7.16 -24.86
C THR A 38 -9.36 7.33 -23.96
N GLU A 39 -9.38 8.25 -22.99
CA GLU A 39 -8.24 8.43 -22.07
C GLU A 39 -7.98 7.17 -21.22
N SER A 40 -9.05 6.48 -20.82
CA SER A 40 -8.93 5.21 -20.11
C SER A 40 -8.25 4.15 -20.96
N GLU A 41 -8.64 4.02 -22.24
CA GLU A 41 -8.02 3.08 -23.18
C GLU A 41 -6.55 3.41 -23.46
N GLU A 42 -6.20 4.69 -23.61
CA GLU A 42 -4.82 5.15 -23.79
C GLU A 42 -3.95 4.83 -22.57
N ILE A 43 -4.46 5.08 -21.35
CA ILE A 43 -3.75 4.74 -20.11
C ILE A 43 -3.59 3.22 -19.99
N ILE A 44 -4.62 2.44 -20.31
CA ILE A 44 -4.53 0.97 -20.31
C ILE A 44 -3.48 0.49 -21.32
N MET A 45 -3.42 1.10 -22.51
CA MET A 45 -2.41 0.78 -23.51
C MET A 45 -1.00 1.12 -23.02
N LEU A 46 -0.81 2.30 -22.43
CA LEU A 46 0.48 2.72 -21.84
C LEU A 46 0.93 1.74 -20.76
N LEU A 47 0.04 1.37 -19.83
CA LEU A 47 0.31 0.40 -18.78
C LEU A 47 0.66 -0.97 -19.38
N ARG A 48 -0.07 -1.43 -20.40
CA ARG A 48 0.19 -2.70 -21.09
C ARG A 48 1.57 -2.73 -21.74
N CYS A 49 1.91 -1.69 -22.51
CA CYS A 49 3.24 -1.54 -23.09
C CYS A 49 4.33 -1.51 -22.02
N SER A 50 4.08 -0.83 -20.90
CA SER A 50 5.03 -0.75 -19.78
C SER A 50 5.26 -2.12 -19.13
N VAL A 51 4.21 -2.90 -18.89
CA VAL A 51 4.32 -4.27 -18.38
C VAL A 51 5.09 -5.16 -19.35
N ILE A 52 4.78 -5.10 -20.65
CA ILE A 52 5.49 -5.89 -21.68
C ILE A 52 6.98 -5.56 -21.69
N LEU A 53 7.33 -4.27 -21.70
CA LEU A 53 8.72 -3.82 -21.75
C LEU A 53 9.49 -4.20 -20.48
N LEU A 54 8.89 -4.04 -19.30
CA LEU A 54 9.50 -4.45 -18.03
C LEU A 54 9.68 -5.96 -17.98
N ASN A 55 8.66 -6.74 -18.34
CA ASN A 55 8.74 -8.20 -18.38
C ASN A 55 9.83 -8.66 -19.34
N PHE A 56 9.90 -8.08 -20.53
CA PHE A 56 10.93 -8.38 -21.52
C PHE A 56 12.34 -8.10 -20.96
N TYR A 57 12.55 -6.92 -20.36
CA TYR A 57 13.83 -6.56 -19.76
C TYR A 57 14.27 -7.55 -18.68
N PHE A 58 13.36 -7.92 -17.77
CA PHE A 58 13.69 -8.82 -16.66
C PHE A 58 13.90 -10.27 -17.11
N LEU A 59 13.08 -10.76 -18.05
CA LEU A 59 13.26 -12.09 -18.65
C LEU A 59 14.56 -12.20 -19.43
N GLN A 60 14.96 -11.16 -20.18
CA GLN A 60 16.26 -11.14 -20.86
C GLN A 60 17.43 -11.19 -19.87
N LYS A 61 17.31 -10.49 -18.74
CA LYS A 61 18.35 -10.44 -17.72
C LYS A 61 18.48 -11.76 -16.96
N ASN A 62 17.37 -12.39 -16.62
CA ASN A 62 17.33 -13.65 -15.85
C ASN A 62 16.29 -14.61 -16.46
N PRO A 63 16.64 -15.39 -17.49
CA PRO A 63 15.69 -16.27 -18.18
C PRO A 63 15.06 -17.38 -17.32
N GLN A 64 15.71 -17.74 -16.20
CA GLN A 64 15.20 -18.74 -15.26
C GLN A 64 14.08 -18.20 -14.36
N LYS A 65 13.93 -16.87 -14.26
CA LYS A 65 12.91 -16.21 -13.44
C LYS A 65 11.64 -16.02 -14.28
N THR A 66 10.80 -17.05 -14.35
CA THR A 66 9.61 -17.08 -15.21
C THR A 66 8.41 -16.32 -14.62
N VAL A 67 8.41 -16.08 -13.31
CA VAL A 67 7.36 -15.32 -12.60
C VAL A 67 7.91 -13.97 -12.15
N ILE A 68 7.22 -12.88 -12.49
CA ILE A 68 7.62 -11.52 -12.06
C ILE A 68 6.58 -10.96 -11.09
N CYS A 69 7.03 -10.61 -9.89
CA CYS A 69 6.20 -10.01 -8.85
C CYS A 69 6.51 -8.51 -8.72
N TYR A 70 5.58 -7.65 -9.14
CA TYR A 70 5.70 -6.21 -8.94
C TYR A 70 5.09 -5.79 -7.61
N LYS A 71 5.91 -5.25 -6.70
CA LYS A 71 5.41 -4.55 -5.51
C LYS A 71 5.19 -3.09 -5.87
N LEU A 72 3.93 -2.68 -5.97
CA LEU A 72 3.59 -1.28 -6.26
C LEU A 72 3.55 -0.44 -4.97
N ARG A 73 3.66 0.88 -5.10
CA ARG A 73 3.40 1.80 -3.98
C ARG A 73 1.91 1.83 -3.65
N SER A 74 1.59 2.23 -2.43
CA SER A 74 0.21 2.21 -1.91
C SER A 74 -0.79 3.00 -2.76
N GLU A 75 -0.34 4.07 -3.41
CA GLU A 75 -1.12 4.94 -4.29
C GLU A 75 -1.59 4.22 -5.56
N ALA A 76 -0.93 3.14 -5.96
CA ALA A 76 -1.32 2.37 -7.13
C ALA A 76 -2.70 1.70 -6.96
N VAL A 77 -3.20 1.54 -5.73
CA VAL A 77 -4.55 1.00 -5.47
C VAL A 77 -5.64 1.80 -6.16
N PHE A 78 -5.46 3.12 -6.32
CA PHE A 78 -6.43 4.01 -6.96
C PHE A 78 -6.51 3.86 -8.49
N VAL A 79 -5.58 3.11 -9.08
CA VAL A 79 -5.56 2.79 -10.52
C VAL A 79 -5.43 1.28 -10.75
N ALA A 80 -5.68 0.46 -9.71
CA ALA A 80 -5.49 -0.99 -9.78
C ALA A 80 -6.41 -1.63 -10.82
N ASP A 81 -7.62 -1.10 -11.04
CA ASP A 81 -8.54 -1.56 -12.07
C ASP A 81 -7.96 -1.38 -13.49
N LEU A 82 -7.30 -0.26 -13.74
CA LEU A 82 -6.63 0.02 -15.02
C LEU A 82 -5.42 -0.90 -15.21
N ILE A 83 -4.68 -1.16 -14.13
CA ILE A 83 -3.54 -2.09 -14.13
C ILE A 83 -4.01 -3.52 -14.43
N GLN A 84 -5.10 -3.98 -13.80
CA GLN A 84 -5.68 -5.30 -14.06
C GLN A 84 -6.17 -5.42 -15.51
N LYS A 85 -6.82 -4.39 -16.06
CA LYS A 85 -7.23 -4.37 -17.48
C LYS A 85 -6.04 -4.36 -18.45
N ALA A 86 -4.93 -3.74 -18.07
CA ALA A 86 -3.69 -3.73 -18.86
C ALA A 86 -3.01 -5.11 -18.87
N ALA A 87 -3.04 -5.84 -17.76
CA ALA A 87 -2.45 -7.16 -17.57
C ALA A 87 -3.48 -8.15 -16.98
N PRO A 88 -4.48 -8.62 -17.76
CA PRO A 88 -5.61 -9.38 -17.22
C PRO A 88 -5.22 -10.76 -16.66
N ALA A 89 -4.12 -11.34 -17.14
CA ALA A 89 -3.59 -12.60 -16.61
C ALA A 89 -2.77 -12.43 -15.31
N SER A 90 -2.53 -11.19 -14.86
CA SER A 90 -1.81 -10.96 -13.62
C SER A 90 -2.66 -11.27 -12.40
N LYS A 91 -2.01 -11.79 -11.37
CA LYS A 91 -2.62 -12.07 -10.08
C LYS A 91 -2.14 -11.06 -9.04
N THR A 92 -3.02 -10.78 -8.10
CA THR A 92 -2.95 -9.59 -7.25
C THR A 92 -2.95 -9.98 -5.78
N ILE A 93 -2.05 -9.35 -5.03
CA ILE A 93 -1.97 -9.49 -3.57
C ILE A 93 -2.30 -8.13 -2.97
N PHE A 94 -3.29 -8.07 -2.10
CA PHE A 94 -3.54 -6.90 -1.26
C PHE A 94 -3.00 -7.15 0.14
N MET A 95 -2.00 -6.36 0.54
CA MET A 95 -1.42 -6.43 1.88
C MET A 95 -1.71 -5.13 2.62
N TYR A 96 -2.32 -5.23 3.79
CA TYR A 96 -2.75 -4.07 4.57
C TYR A 96 -2.39 -4.20 6.06
N ARG A 97 -2.63 -3.13 6.81
CA ARG A 97 -2.52 -3.05 8.26
C ARG A 97 -3.78 -2.44 8.81
N ASP A 98 -4.10 -2.74 10.06
CA ASP A 98 -5.04 -1.97 10.85
C ASP A 98 -4.59 -0.51 10.95
N LEU A 99 -5.53 0.42 11.12
CA LEU A 99 -5.28 1.85 11.17
C LEU A 99 -4.24 2.21 12.26
N PRO A 100 -4.34 1.70 13.51
CA PRO A 100 -3.31 1.95 14.52
C PRO A 100 -1.91 1.50 14.08
N GLY A 101 -1.77 0.26 13.57
CA GLY A 101 -0.49 -0.29 13.12
C GLY A 101 0.09 0.41 11.87
N PHE A 102 -0.77 0.87 10.96
CA PHE A 102 -0.39 1.71 9.84
C PHE A 102 0.14 3.06 10.32
N TYR A 103 -0.66 3.76 11.13
CA TYR A 103 -0.38 5.10 11.62
C TYR A 103 0.91 5.15 12.45
N ASP A 104 1.06 4.23 13.41
CA ASP A 104 2.26 4.11 14.24
C ASP A 104 3.53 3.88 13.41
N SER A 105 3.43 3.10 12.33
CA SER A 105 4.55 2.85 11.44
C SER A 105 4.97 4.07 10.65
N TYR A 106 4.03 4.89 10.18
CA TYR A 106 4.33 6.14 9.49
C TYR A 106 4.94 7.17 10.44
N LEU A 107 4.37 7.33 11.63
CA LEU A 107 4.92 8.28 12.61
C LEU A 107 6.33 7.90 13.08
N ASN A 108 6.58 6.62 13.31
CA ASN A 108 7.92 6.15 13.65
C ASN A 108 8.93 6.39 12.51
N LEU A 109 8.49 6.29 11.26
CA LEU A 109 9.34 6.52 10.10
C LEU A 109 9.64 8.00 9.90
N GLU A 110 8.61 8.84 9.97
CA GLU A 110 8.72 10.26 9.67
C GLU A 110 9.33 11.06 10.82
N PHE A 111 8.89 10.79 12.05
CA PHE A 111 9.29 11.59 13.21
C PHE A 111 10.44 10.98 13.99
N SER A 112 10.70 9.66 13.88
CA SER A 112 11.84 8.98 14.52
C SER A 112 12.07 9.35 16.00
N GLY A 113 11.00 9.61 16.75
CA GLY A 113 11.07 10.02 18.17
C GLY A 113 11.12 11.53 18.41
N SER A 114 11.09 12.37 17.38
CA SER A 114 11.02 13.83 17.48
C SER A 114 9.61 14.30 17.77
N TYR A 115 9.22 14.27 19.05
CA TYR A 115 7.90 14.70 19.51
C TYR A 115 7.59 16.16 19.15
N TRP A 116 8.58 17.06 19.19
CA TRP A 116 8.38 18.46 18.82
C TRP A 116 8.01 18.63 17.35
N ARG A 117 8.68 17.89 16.45
CA ARG A 117 8.34 17.91 15.03
C ARG A 117 6.93 17.36 14.79
N TYR A 118 6.58 16.26 15.47
CA TYR A 118 5.22 15.73 15.47
C TYR A 118 4.20 16.77 15.95
N LEU A 119 4.45 17.46 17.07
CA LEU A 119 3.56 18.48 17.62
C LEU A 119 3.35 19.66 16.64
N PHE A 120 4.44 20.17 16.06
CA PHE A 120 4.34 21.24 15.07
C PHE A 120 3.56 20.78 13.83
N GLU A 121 3.90 19.64 13.23
CA GLU A 121 3.22 19.14 12.03
C GLU A 121 1.78 18.68 12.27
N THR A 122 1.43 18.36 13.51
CA THR A 122 0.04 18.11 13.95
C THR A 122 -0.77 19.40 14.06
N ALA A 123 -0.16 20.46 14.61
CA ALA A 123 -0.82 21.76 14.79
C ALA A 123 -0.90 22.59 13.50
N LEU A 124 -0.04 22.30 12.52
CA LEU A 124 -0.05 22.97 11.22
C LEU A 124 -1.29 22.57 10.41
N ARG A 125 -1.99 23.57 9.90
CA ARG A 125 -3.07 23.43 8.93
C ARG A 125 -2.48 23.18 7.54
N PHE A 126 -2.06 21.95 7.29
CA PHE A 126 -1.44 21.56 6.01
C PHE A 126 -2.36 21.84 4.82
N ASP A 127 -3.66 21.70 5.00
CA ASP A 127 -4.70 22.09 4.03
C ASP A 127 -4.57 23.54 3.52
N LEU A 128 -4.06 24.47 4.34
CA LEU A 128 -3.85 25.86 3.92
C LEU A 128 -2.66 26.00 2.96
N PHE A 129 -1.62 25.17 3.11
CA PHE A 129 -0.49 25.18 2.17
C PHE A 129 -0.92 24.74 0.78
N PHE A 130 -1.92 23.87 0.66
CA PHE A 130 -2.49 23.45 -0.62
C PHE A 130 -3.32 24.53 -1.32
N ARG A 131 -3.59 25.69 -0.70
CA ARG A 131 -4.17 26.83 -1.42
C ARG A 131 -3.16 27.52 -2.35
N VAL A 132 -1.87 27.27 -2.16
CA VAL A 132 -0.81 27.78 -3.02
C VAL A 132 -0.67 26.86 -4.26
N PRO A 133 -0.75 27.38 -5.50
CA PRO A 133 -0.74 26.53 -6.69
C PRO A 133 0.52 25.67 -6.88
N THR A 134 1.69 26.10 -6.40
CA THR A 134 2.97 25.38 -6.57
C THR A 134 3.08 24.16 -5.67
N THR A 135 2.61 24.23 -4.42
CA THR A 135 2.62 23.11 -3.47
C THR A 135 1.63 22.01 -3.86
N LYS A 136 0.60 22.32 -4.67
CA LYS A 136 -0.35 21.33 -5.21
C LYS A 136 0.29 20.28 -6.11
N ILE A 137 1.38 20.63 -6.80
CA ILE A 137 2.05 19.73 -7.76
C ILE A 137 2.98 18.76 -7.03
N GLU A 138 3.61 19.21 -5.93
CA GLU A 138 4.63 18.44 -5.22
C GLU A 138 4.06 17.38 -4.26
N TYR A 139 2.85 17.56 -3.73
CA TYR A 139 2.26 16.68 -2.70
C TYR A 139 0.89 16.12 -3.11
N GLN A 140 0.82 15.44 -4.26
CA GLN A 140 -0.45 14.97 -4.82
C GLN A 140 -1.17 13.92 -3.95
N SER A 141 -0.44 13.04 -3.26
CA SER A 141 -1.04 12.07 -2.32
C SER A 141 -1.72 12.77 -1.15
N VAL A 142 -1.11 13.84 -0.62
CA VAL A 142 -1.67 14.68 0.45
C VAL A 142 -2.91 15.42 -0.03
N ARG A 143 -2.85 15.98 -1.25
CA ARG A 143 -3.99 16.62 -1.88
C ARG A 143 -5.18 15.65 -2.04
N CYS A 144 -4.93 14.41 -2.44
CA CYS A 144 -5.97 13.39 -2.62
C CYS A 144 -6.75 13.12 -1.33
N ALA A 145 -6.07 13.11 -0.18
CA ALA A 145 -6.72 12.84 1.10
C ALA A 145 -7.46 14.07 1.65
N ILE A 146 -6.87 15.26 1.51
CA ILE A 146 -7.42 16.50 2.09
C ILE A 146 -8.57 17.08 1.24
N GLU A 147 -8.46 17.03 -0.09
CA GLU A 147 -9.48 17.59 -0.99
C GLU A 147 -10.59 16.59 -1.35
N HIS A 148 -10.55 15.34 -0.83
CA HIS A 148 -11.63 14.38 -1.05
C HIS A 148 -12.96 14.94 -0.54
N SER A 149 -14.03 14.82 -1.32
CA SER A 149 -15.34 15.43 -1.03
C SER A 149 -15.88 15.05 0.35
N SER A 150 -15.71 13.79 0.75
CA SER A 150 -16.11 13.30 2.08
C SER A 150 -15.15 13.71 3.22
N MET A 151 -13.92 14.16 2.94
CA MET A 151 -12.90 14.45 3.95
C MET A 151 -12.69 15.95 4.18
N ILE A 152 -12.90 16.78 3.14
CA ILE A 152 -12.65 18.22 3.17
C ILE A 152 -13.50 18.95 4.22
N THR A 153 -14.65 18.38 4.60
CA THR A 153 -15.57 18.91 5.61
C THR A 153 -15.36 18.29 7.00
N CYS A 154 -14.41 17.38 7.16
CA CYS A 154 -14.18 16.69 8.44
C CYS A 154 -13.80 17.72 9.53
N PRO A 155 -14.48 17.74 10.69
CA PRO A 155 -14.35 18.79 11.71
C PRO A 155 -13.11 18.58 12.60
N VAL A 156 -11.97 18.29 11.99
CA VAL A 156 -10.68 18.10 12.65
C VAL A 156 -9.62 18.96 12.00
N THR A 157 -8.49 19.16 12.68
CA THR A 157 -7.35 19.87 12.08
C THR A 157 -6.73 19.00 10.98
N HIS A 158 -6.69 19.50 9.75
CA HIS A 158 -6.10 18.80 8.60
C HIS A 158 -4.57 18.92 8.58
N GLY A 159 -3.94 18.44 9.65
CA GLY A 159 -2.49 18.29 9.77
C GLY A 159 -2.00 16.91 9.27
N ILE A 160 -0.71 16.62 9.47
CA ILE A 160 -0.11 15.32 9.07
C ILE A 160 -0.85 14.11 9.67
N PRO A 161 -1.27 14.12 10.95
CA PRO A 161 -2.12 13.05 11.50
C PRO A 161 -3.38 12.77 10.70
N PHE A 162 -4.14 13.81 10.38
CA PHE A 162 -5.36 13.68 9.61
C PHE A 162 -5.08 13.10 8.22
N PHE A 163 -4.00 13.59 7.57
CA PHE A 163 -3.59 13.08 6.27
C PHE A 163 -3.35 11.56 6.29
N TYR A 164 -2.61 11.02 7.28
CA TYR A 164 -2.36 9.59 7.34
C TYR A 164 -3.63 8.76 7.60
N VAL A 165 -4.51 9.26 8.45
CA VAL A 165 -5.80 8.60 8.72
C VAL A 165 -6.66 8.60 7.46
N ALA A 166 -6.82 9.75 6.81
CA ALA A 166 -7.61 9.88 5.59
C ALA A 166 -7.02 9.04 4.44
N LEU A 167 -5.69 9.00 4.30
CA LEU A 167 -5.03 8.16 3.29
C LEU A 167 -5.32 6.67 3.51
N TRP A 168 -5.22 6.19 4.76
CA TRP A 168 -5.54 4.80 5.10
C TRP A 168 -7.00 4.48 4.75
N ILE A 169 -7.94 5.33 5.16
CA ILE A 169 -9.38 5.14 4.90
C ILE A 169 -9.64 5.07 3.40
N LEU A 170 -9.12 6.02 2.61
CA LEU A 170 -9.36 6.06 1.16
C LEU A 170 -8.74 4.86 0.45
N GLN A 171 -7.56 4.39 0.87
CA GLN A 171 -6.92 3.20 0.30
C GLN A 171 -7.68 1.92 0.64
N MET A 172 -8.11 1.78 1.90
CA MET A 172 -8.88 0.63 2.35
C MET A 172 -10.27 0.61 1.70
N GLN A 173 -10.98 1.74 1.67
CA GLN A 173 -12.27 1.84 0.98
C GLN A 173 -12.11 1.52 -0.51
N LYS A 174 -11.08 2.06 -1.20
CA LYS A 174 -10.90 1.74 -2.61
C LYS A 174 -10.62 0.26 -2.84
N ALA A 175 -9.84 -0.39 -1.97
CA ALA A 175 -9.62 -1.82 -2.05
C ALA A 175 -10.91 -2.62 -1.78
N PHE A 176 -11.74 -2.18 -0.84
CA PHE A 176 -13.05 -2.76 -0.59
C PHE A 176 -13.96 -2.65 -1.82
N ASP A 177 -14.07 -1.47 -2.41
CA ASP A 177 -14.88 -1.24 -3.62
C ASP A 177 -14.45 -2.17 -4.76
N LEU A 178 -13.14 -2.33 -4.98
CA LEU A 178 -12.59 -3.23 -6.00
C LEU A 178 -12.97 -4.70 -5.75
N ILE A 179 -13.06 -5.12 -4.48
CA ILE A 179 -13.57 -6.45 -4.13
C ILE A 179 -15.07 -6.52 -4.40
N GLN A 180 -15.86 -5.50 -4.08
CA GLN A 180 -17.30 -5.54 -4.37
C GLN A 180 -17.60 -5.62 -5.87
N GLU A 181 -16.80 -4.94 -6.69
CA GLU A 181 -16.90 -4.98 -8.16
C GLU A 181 -16.57 -6.38 -8.74
N ASP A 182 -15.63 -7.12 -8.14
CA ASP A 182 -15.27 -8.49 -8.52
C ASP A 182 -14.87 -9.33 -7.29
N SER A 183 -15.90 -9.82 -6.60
CA SER A 183 -15.81 -10.44 -5.26
C SER A 183 -15.01 -11.74 -5.19
N THR A 184 -14.78 -12.39 -6.33
CA THR A 184 -14.04 -13.65 -6.39
C THR A 184 -12.63 -13.49 -6.97
N ASN A 185 -12.35 -12.46 -7.77
CA ASN A 185 -11.08 -12.43 -8.53
C ASN A 185 -10.27 -11.14 -8.42
N PHE A 186 -10.78 -10.03 -7.89
CA PHE A 186 -9.99 -8.79 -7.95
C PHE A 186 -8.68 -8.90 -7.18
N PHE A 187 -8.74 -9.37 -5.94
CA PHE A 187 -7.56 -9.73 -5.15
C PHE A 187 -7.52 -11.23 -4.92
N HIS A 188 -6.54 -11.90 -5.53
CA HIS A 188 -6.35 -13.34 -5.40
C HIS A 188 -5.94 -13.71 -3.96
N SER A 189 -5.25 -12.80 -3.27
CA SER A 189 -4.95 -12.95 -1.85
C SER A 189 -4.96 -11.60 -1.13
N CYS A 190 -5.78 -11.50 -0.08
CA CYS A 190 -5.72 -10.42 0.91
C CYS A 190 -5.02 -10.93 2.18
N LEU A 191 -4.11 -10.17 2.77
CA LEU A 191 -3.50 -10.53 4.06
C LEU A 191 -3.13 -9.30 4.89
N THR A 192 -3.17 -9.47 6.21
CA THR A 192 -2.65 -8.44 7.12
C THR A 192 -1.14 -8.59 7.30
N PHE A 193 -0.47 -7.47 7.54
CA PHE A 193 0.94 -7.49 7.92
C PHE A 193 1.19 -8.26 9.23
N ASN A 194 0.25 -8.22 10.18
CA ASN A 194 0.36 -8.93 11.45
C ASN A 194 0.37 -10.44 11.23
N GLN A 195 -0.54 -10.97 10.40
CA GLN A 195 -0.53 -12.38 10.00
C GLN A 195 0.80 -12.78 9.35
N LEU A 196 1.32 -11.93 8.46
CA LEU A 196 2.60 -12.16 7.81
C LEU A 196 3.76 -12.20 8.82
N LEU A 197 3.75 -11.39 9.88
CA LEU A 197 4.79 -11.43 10.92
C LEU A 197 4.66 -12.63 11.84
N GLU A 198 3.44 -13.03 12.16
CA GLU A 198 3.15 -14.13 13.08
C GLU A 198 3.51 -15.48 12.45
N HIS A 199 3.00 -15.74 11.24
CA HIS A 199 3.11 -17.04 10.59
C HIS A 199 4.12 -17.07 9.43
N LYS A 200 4.81 -15.95 9.14
CA LYS A 200 5.96 -15.79 8.23
C LYS A 200 5.90 -16.70 7.01
N GLU A 201 6.69 -17.77 7.03
CA GLU A 201 6.84 -18.78 5.99
C GLU A 201 5.50 -19.37 5.55
N ARG A 202 4.65 -19.79 6.49
CA ARG A 202 3.36 -20.42 6.19
C ARG A 202 2.42 -19.50 5.40
N ILE A 203 2.41 -18.20 5.72
CA ILE A 203 1.62 -17.21 4.97
C ILE A 203 2.19 -17.04 3.56
N VAL A 204 3.51 -16.92 3.41
CA VAL A 204 4.12 -16.74 2.09
C VAL A 204 3.85 -17.94 1.19
N LEU A 205 3.99 -19.17 1.70
CA LEU A 205 3.70 -20.39 0.95
C LEU A 205 2.22 -20.48 0.55
N LYS A 206 1.29 -20.19 1.47
CA LYS A 206 -0.16 -20.17 1.18
C LYS A 206 -0.53 -19.11 0.12
N VAL A 207 0.19 -17.99 0.10
CA VAL A 207 -0.01 -16.97 -0.95
C VAL A 207 0.54 -17.45 -2.29
N LEU A 208 1.73 -18.08 -2.33
CA LEU A 208 2.28 -18.64 -3.57
C LEU A 208 1.37 -19.71 -4.17
N GLU A 209 0.83 -20.59 -3.33
CA GLU A 209 -0.18 -21.60 -3.69
C GLU A 209 -1.42 -20.94 -4.32
N LYS A 210 -2.03 -19.95 -3.67
CA LYS A 210 -3.17 -19.20 -4.23
C LYS A 210 -2.87 -18.49 -5.56
N LEU A 211 -1.61 -18.20 -5.82
CA LEU A 211 -1.16 -17.53 -7.04
C LEU A 211 -0.74 -18.52 -8.13
N ASP A 212 -0.95 -19.83 -7.94
CA ASP A 212 -0.46 -20.91 -8.82
C ASP A 212 1.03 -20.73 -9.17
N VAL A 213 1.83 -20.33 -8.19
CA VAL A 213 3.29 -20.27 -8.34
C VAL A 213 3.85 -21.59 -7.82
N ASP A 214 4.47 -22.36 -8.72
CA ASP A 214 5.08 -23.63 -8.36
C ASP A 214 6.23 -23.41 -7.36
N VAL A 215 6.07 -24.00 -6.18
CA VAL A 215 7.13 -24.07 -5.17
C VAL A 215 7.58 -25.53 -5.12
N PRO A 216 8.87 -25.83 -5.42
CA PRO A 216 9.39 -27.19 -5.33
C PRO A 216 9.12 -27.79 -3.96
N SER A 217 8.80 -29.08 -3.90
CA SER A 217 8.52 -29.80 -2.64
C SER A 217 9.72 -29.82 -1.67
N ASP A 218 10.93 -29.63 -2.19
CA ASP A 218 12.20 -29.55 -1.47
C ASP A 218 12.64 -28.10 -1.21
N PHE A 219 11.78 -27.11 -1.47
CA PHE A 219 12.10 -25.71 -1.24
C PHE A 219 12.41 -25.45 0.25
N ASP A 220 13.60 -24.89 0.47
CA ASP A 220 14.06 -24.50 1.80
C ASP A 220 13.33 -23.23 2.28
N GLY A 221 12.21 -23.42 2.98
CA GLY A 221 11.42 -22.35 3.59
C GLY A 221 12.16 -21.51 4.63
N SER A 222 13.32 -21.98 5.13
CA SER A 222 14.15 -21.19 6.05
C SER A 222 14.63 -19.88 5.42
N LYS A 223 14.86 -19.85 4.10
CA LYS A 223 15.22 -18.63 3.35
C LYS A 223 14.14 -17.55 3.46
N ILE A 224 12.86 -17.93 3.44
CA ILE A 224 11.76 -16.98 3.65
C ILE A 224 11.81 -16.41 5.06
N ARG A 225 12.08 -17.26 6.06
CA ARG A 225 12.15 -16.86 7.47
C ARG A 225 13.30 -15.89 7.73
N GLU A 226 14.46 -16.11 7.11
CA GLU A 226 15.63 -15.24 7.22
C GLU A 226 15.36 -13.80 6.77
N ILE A 227 14.51 -13.60 5.75
CA ILE A 227 14.14 -12.27 5.26
C ILE A 227 13.49 -11.40 6.35
N PHE A 228 12.76 -12.00 7.30
CA PHE A 228 12.15 -11.26 8.40
C PHE A 228 13.16 -10.75 9.43
N GLY A 229 14.39 -11.28 9.43
CA GLY A 229 15.51 -10.74 10.22
C GLY A 229 16.23 -9.56 9.58
N VAL A 230 15.89 -9.21 8.33
CA VAL A 230 16.52 -8.14 7.56
C VAL A 230 15.60 -6.92 7.50
N ASP A 231 16.16 -5.71 7.60
CA ASP A 231 15.38 -4.48 7.42
C ASP A 231 14.74 -4.45 6.02
N SER A 232 13.41 -4.42 5.98
CA SER A 232 12.64 -4.39 4.73
C SER A 232 12.91 -3.12 3.92
N GLN A 233 13.37 -2.04 4.56
CA GLN A 233 13.73 -0.77 3.93
C GLN A 233 15.23 -0.62 3.64
N LYS A 234 16.05 -1.63 3.91
CA LYS A 234 17.49 -1.60 3.59
C LYS A 234 17.71 -1.23 2.11
N GLY A 235 18.42 -0.13 1.87
CA GLY A 235 18.75 0.40 0.54
C GLY A 235 17.75 1.41 -0.03
N SER A 236 16.65 1.74 0.65
CA SER A 236 15.72 2.79 0.21
C SER A 236 16.02 4.14 0.87
N ALA A 237 15.53 5.23 0.29
CA ALA A 237 15.56 6.56 0.94
C ALA A 237 14.78 6.56 2.28
N MET A 238 13.89 5.58 2.48
CA MET A 238 13.12 5.36 3.69
C MET A 238 13.77 4.32 4.63
N GLN A 239 15.04 3.99 4.41
CA GLN A 239 15.81 3.13 5.32
C GLN A 239 15.89 3.80 6.69
N SER A 240 15.06 3.32 7.60
CA SER A 240 15.01 3.84 8.97
C SER A 240 16.30 3.54 9.75
N GLU A 241 16.70 4.42 10.66
CA GLU A 241 17.72 4.13 11.70
C GLU A 241 17.22 3.10 12.76
N ARG A 242 16.33 2.16 12.38
CA ARG A 242 15.77 1.11 13.24
C ARG A 242 16.82 0.22 13.91
N ARG A 243 18.11 0.38 13.59
CA ARG A 243 19.24 -0.36 14.16
C ARG A 243 19.91 0.26 15.39
N LYS A 244 19.54 1.47 15.85
CA LYS A 244 20.10 2.00 17.11
C LYS A 244 19.30 1.58 18.34
N GLY A 245 19.43 0.31 18.71
CA GLY A 245 19.36 -0.18 20.09
C GLY A 245 17.99 -0.20 20.81
N ASN A 246 17.72 -1.33 21.46
CA ASN A 246 16.78 -1.56 22.56
C ASN A 246 16.23 -0.30 23.27
N LYS A 247 15.18 0.31 22.74
CA LYS A 247 14.26 1.12 23.53
C LYS A 247 12.86 0.61 23.28
N ILE A 248 12.16 0.35 24.38
CA ILE A 248 10.73 0.05 24.44
C ILE A 248 10.05 1.03 23.48
N ARG A 249 9.50 0.50 22.38
CA ARG A 249 8.76 1.30 21.41
C ARG A 249 7.45 1.70 22.10
N SER A 250 7.40 2.91 22.63
CA SER A 250 6.12 3.51 22.99
C SER A 250 5.38 3.76 21.69
N SER A 251 4.18 3.17 21.54
CA SER A 251 3.32 3.49 20.42
C SER A 251 2.98 4.98 20.45
N TRP A 252 2.90 5.59 19.28
CA TRP A 252 2.38 6.94 19.08
C TRP A 252 0.86 6.98 19.18
N VAL A 253 0.18 5.84 19.23
CA VAL A 253 -1.29 5.77 19.27
C VAL A 253 -1.77 5.84 20.72
N GLY A 254 -2.09 7.06 21.16
CA GLY A 254 -2.73 7.36 22.43
C GLY A 254 -4.24 7.56 22.31
N SER A 255 -4.84 8.17 23.34
CA SER A 255 -6.27 8.50 23.36
C SER A 255 -6.64 9.58 22.35
N TRP A 256 -5.74 10.53 22.09
CA TRP A 256 -5.96 11.60 21.12
C TRP A 256 -6.04 11.04 19.69
N GLU A 257 -5.09 10.18 19.30
CA GLU A 257 -5.06 9.54 17.99
C GLU A 257 -6.28 8.65 17.78
N ARG A 258 -6.68 7.88 18.81
CA ARG A 258 -7.89 7.04 18.73
C ARG A 258 -9.15 7.87 18.53
N ASN A 259 -9.26 9.03 19.18
CA ASN A 259 -10.37 9.96 18.95
C ASN A 259 -10.34 10.56 17.54
N LEU A 260 -9.16 10.90 17.03
CA LEU A 260 -8.99 11.30 15.64
C LEU A 260 -9.47 10.20 14.69
N PHE A 261 -9.09 8.93 14.92
CA PHE A 261 -9.51 7.80 14.10
C PHE A 261 -11.03 7.68 14.06
N SER A 262 -11.69 7.62 15.23
CA SER A 262 -13.16 7.50 15.31
C SER A 262 -13.87 8.69 14.66
N THR A 263 -13.33 9.91 14.84
CA THR A 263 -13.94 11.12 14.27
C THR A 263 -13.85 11.12 12.74
N VAL A 264 -12.69 10.75 12.17
CA VAL A 264 -12.51 10.76 10.71
C VAL A 264 -13.27 9.60 10.05
N LEU A 265 -13.25 8.39 10.65
CA LEU A 265 -14.03 7.24 10.17
C LEU A 265 -15.53 7.55 10.19
N GLY A 266 -16.04 8.02 11.34
CA GLY A 266 -17.45 8.38 11.49
C GLY A 266 -17.88 9.52 10.56
N HIS A 267 -16.99 10.47 10.27
CA HIS A 267 -17.27 11.55 9.31
C HIS A 267 -17.24 11.05 7.85
N PHE A 268 -16.31 10.18 7.50
CA PHE A 268 -16.22 9.60 6.16
C PHE A 268 -17.46 8.77 5.82
N ASN A 269 -17.98 8.01 6.80
CA ASN A 269 -19.21 7.25 6.69
C ASN A 269 -19.24 6.32 5.45
N GLY A 270 -18.17 5.56 5.27
CA GLY A 270 -18.05 4.51 4.24
C GLY A 270 -18.15 3.11 4.85
N ASP A 271 -17.89 2.07 4.04
CA ASP A 271 -17.94 0.67 4.47
C ASP A 271 -16.75 0.27 5.34
N VAL A 272 -15.63 0.98 5.20
CA VAL A 272 -14.50 0.87 6.13
C VAL A 272 -14.74 1.84 7.29
N ASP A 273 -15.42 1.33 8.32
CA ASP A 273 -15.95 2.11 9.45
C ASP A 273 -15.18 1.92 10.77
N GLU A 274 -14.43 0.82 10.91
CA GLU A 274 -13.68 0.50 12.12
C GLU A 274 -12.15 0.60 11.95
N PRO A 275 -11.39 1.01 12.98
CA PRO A 275 -9.92 1.11 12.90
C PRO A 275 -9.21 -0.22 12.66
N ASP A 276 -9.82 -1.34 13.06
CA ASP A 276 -9.31 -2.71 12.88
C ASP A 276 -10.04 -3.47 11.77
N PHE A 277 -10.70 -2.74 10.85
CA PHE A 277 -11.43 -3.31 9.73
C PHE A 277 -10.64 -4.41 9.00
N ILE A 278 -11.29 -5.56 8.82
CA ILE A 278 -10.73 -6.71 8.14
C ILE A 278 -11.31 -6.77 6.73
N MET A 279 -10.43 -6.64 5.74
CA MET A 279 -10.82 -6.74 4.33
C MET A 279 -11.49 -8.10 4.04
N PRO A 280 -12.58 -8.14 3.25
CA PRO A 280 -13.12 -9.40 2.77
C PRO A 280 -12.05 -10.24 2.07
N ASN A 281 -12.20 -11.56 2.11
CA ASN A 281 -11.25 -12.53 1.53
C ASN A 281 -9.83 -12.50 2.14
N THR A 282 -9.65 -11.84 3.30
CA THR A 282 -8.39 -11.92 4.05
C THR A 282 -8.11 -13.37 4.43
N VAL A 283 -6.89 -13.83 4.12
CA VAL A 283 -6.43 -15.18 4.45
C VAL A 283 -6.52 -15.39 5.95
N THR A 284 -7.42 -16.26 6.39
CA THR A 284 -7.43 -16.76 7.77
C THR A 284 -6.53 -17.98 7.88
N MET A 285 -5.80 -18.06 8.99
CA MET A 285 -5.11 -19.28 9.40
C MET A 285 -6.05 -19.99 10.37
N THR A 286 -6.95 -20.81 9.84
CA THR A 286 -7.56 -21.85 10.69
C THR A 286 -6.47 -22.84 11.06
N ILE A 287 -6.34 -23.09 12.36
CA ILE A 287 -5.55 -24.19 12.90
C ILE A 287 -6.37 -25.43 12.57
N ASP A 288 -5.99 -26.14 11.51
CA ASP A 288 -6.30 -27.56 11.39
C ASP A 288 -5.25 -28.34 12.19
#